data_AF-A0AAU6TYH6-F1
#
_entry.id   AF-A0AAU6TYH6-F1
#
_cell.length_a   1.000
_cell.length_b   1.000
_cell.length_c   1.000
_cell.angle_alpha   90.00
_cell.angle_beta   90.00
_cell.angle_gamma   90.00
#
_symmetry.space_group_name_H-M   'P 1'
#
loop_
_entity.id
_entity.type
_entity.pdbx_description
1 polymer ?
#
loop_
_entity_poly.entity_id
_entity_poly.type
_entity_poly.pdbx_seq_one_letter_code
_entity_poly.pdbx_strand_id
1 'polypeptide(L)'
;MDANLKFQKALFLLDHNQLEKGRFLLEDVVLQAENENNIITLVQASVCLGELLCEIGLPHEAKPILQKILKYKSNDLGLEYEFEKTSELLSTDN
;
A
#
# COMPACT_ATOMS: atom_id res chain seq x y z
N MET A 1 -11.34 11.84 -9.02
CA MET A 1 -11.29 11.96 -7.55
C MET A 1 -9.87 11.64 -7.18
N ASP A 2 -9.10 12.58 -6.64
CA ASP A 2 -7.66 12.45 -6.32
C ASP A 2 -7.33 11.11 -5.62
N ALA A 3 -6.25 10.43 -6.03
CA ALA A 3 -5.81 9.18 -5.40
C ALA A 3 -5.62 9.32 -3.88
N ASN A 4 -5.13 10.46 -3.40
CA ASN A 4 -4.97 10.73 -1.97
C ASN A 4 -6.33 10.77 -1.25
N LEU A 5 -7.35 11.40 -1.85
CA LEU A 5 -8.68 11.45 -1.25
C LEU A 5 -9.32 10.06 -1.19
N LYS A 6 -9.12 9.22 -2.21
CA LYS A 6 -9.56 7.81 -2.18
C LYS A 6 -8.77 7.01 -1.14
N PHE A 7 -7.48 7.28 -0.98
CA PHE A 7 -6.65 6.64 0.03
C PHE A 7 -7.17 6.92 1.45
N GLN A 8 -7.45 8.19 1.78
CA GLN A 8 -8.06 8.55 3.07
C GLN A 8 -9.38 7.83 3.33
N LYS A 9 -10.21 7.67 2.29
CA LYS A 9 -11.45 6.90 2.39
C LYS A 9 -11.19 5.41 2.60
N ALA A 10 -10.15 4.85 2.00
CA ALA A 10 -9.77 3.45 2.20
C ALA A 10 -9.35 3.20 3.65
N LEU A 11 -8.50 4.07 4.20
CA LEU A 11 -8.11 4.02 5.62
C LEU A 11 -9.34 4.10 6.54
N PHE A 12 -10.25 5.03 6.27
CA PHE A 12 -11.50 5.14 7.03
C PHE A 12 -12.32 3.84 7.02
N LEU A 13 -12.39 3.13 5.88
CA LEU A 13 -13.09 1.84 5.82
C LEU A 13 -12.38 0.77 6.66
N LEU A 14 -11.05 0.73 6.63
CA LEU A 14 -10.25 -0.19 7.44
C LEU A 14 -10.40 0.06 8.93
N ASP A 15 -10.38 1.32 9.37
CA ASP A 15 -10.62 1.72 10.76
C ASP A 15 -12.00 1.25 11.28
N HIS A 16 -12.96 1.09 10.37
CA HIS A 16 -14.31 0.59 10.67
C HIS A 16 -14.45 -0.92 10.42
N ASN A 17 -13.34 -1.65 10.33
CA ASN A 17 -13.27 -3.10 10.09
C ASN A 17 -13.97 -3.56 8.80
N GLN A 18 -14.13 -2.66 7.82
CA GLN A 18 -14.70 -2.98 6.51
C GLN A 18 -13.60 -3.47 5.55
N LEU A 19 -12.93 -4.55 5.92
CA LEU A 19 -11.69 -5.02 5.29
C LEU A 19 -11.82 -5.27 3.78
N GLU A 20 -12.90 -5.92 3.34
CA GLU A 20 -13.12 -6.21 1.91
C GLU A 20 -13.27 -4.93 1.08
N LYS A 21 -14.04 -3.96 1.59
CA LYS A 21 -14.24 -2.67 0.92
C LYS A 21 -12.98 -1.82 0.96
N GLY A 22 -12.27 -1.84 2.08
CA GLY A 22 -10.99 -1.15 2.24
C GLY A 22 -9.94 -1.69 1.27
N ARG A 23 -9.81 -3.03 1.18
CA ARG A 23 -8.95 -3.71 0.21
C ARG A 23 -9.27 -3.30 -1.22
N PHE A 24 -10.53 -3.44 -1.64
CA PHE A 24 -10.95 -3.09 -2.99
C PHE A 24 -10.63 -1.62 -3.32
N LEU A 25 -10.84 -0.71 -2.37
CA LEU A 25 -10.53 0.69 -2.57
C LEU A 25 -9.01 0.96 -2.58
N LEU A 26 -8.22 0.25 -1.79
CA LEU A 26 -6.75 0.33 -1.84
C LEU A 26 -6.19 -0.14 -3.19
N GLU A 27 -6.71 -1.23 -3.74
CA GLU A 27 -6.32 -1.71 -5.07
C GLU A 27 -6.58 -0.65 -6.15
N ASP A 28 -7.74 0.01 -6.10
CA ASP A 28 -8.09 1.13 -7.00
C ASP A 28 -7.18 2.36 -6.77
N VAL A 29 -6.85 2.69 -5.51
CA VAL A 29 -5.91 3.77 -5.17
C VAL A 29 -4.52 3.51 -5.75
N VAL A 30 -4.00 2.28 -5.64
CA VAL A 30 -2.67 1.93 -6.19
C VAL A 30 -2.64 2.15 -7.70
N LEU A 31 -3.66 1.65 -8.42
CA LEU A 31 -3.77 1.85 -9.87
C LEU A 31 -3.86 3.34 -10.23
N GLN A 32 -4.67 4.09 -9.48
CA GLN A 32 -4.88 5.50 -9.77
C GLN A 32 -3.64 6.35 -9.45
N ALA A 33 -2.98 6.12 -8.32
CA ALA A 33 -1.77 6.84 -7.93
C ALA A 33 -0.63 6.59 -8.93
N GLU A 34 -0.52 5.37 -9.47
CA GLU A 34 0.43 5.07 -10.53
C GLU A 34 0.12 5.87 -11.81
N ASN A 35 -1.15 5.92 -12.23
CA ASN A 35 -1.57 6.70 -13.41
C ASN A 35 -1.36 8.22 -13.22
N GLU A 36 -1.56 8.72 -12.00
CA GLU A 36 -1.37 10.13 -11.64
C GLU A 36 0.11 10.49 -11.39
N ASN A 37 1.04 9.52 -11.43
CA ASN A 37 2.43 9.66 -10.98
C ASN A 37 2.55 10.22 -9.55
N ASN A 38 1.56 9.95 -8.70
CA ASN A 38 1.56 10.33 -7.29
C ASN A 38 2.32 9.27 -6.49
N ILE A 39 3.65 9.37 -6.51
CA ILE A 39 4.55 8.37 -5.91
C ILE A 39 4.31 8.21 -4.40
N ILE A 40 4.05 9.31 -3.69
CA ILE A 40 3.81 9.28 -2.24
C ILE A 40 2.58 8.41 -1.94
N THR A 41 1.45 8.72 -2.58
CA THR A 41 0.21 7.95 -2.35
C THR A 41 0.34 6.52 -2.86
N LEU A 42 1.06 6.30 -3.97
CA LEU A 42 1.33 4.97 -4.49
C LEU A 42 2.06 4.10 -3.45
N VAL A 43 3.17 4.60 -2.89
CA VAL A 43 3.95 3.86 -1.89
C VAL A 43 3.11 3.61 -0.63
N GLN A 44 2.44 4.64 -0.10
CA GLN A 44 1.62 4.51 1.11
C GLN A 44 0.48 3.51 0.95
N ALA A 45 -0.26 3.59 -0.16
CA ALA A 45 -1.35 2.66 -0.43
C ALA A 45 -0.85 1.24 -0.67
N SER A 46 0.28 1.07 -1.36
CA SER A 46 0.89 -0.24 -1.57
C SER A 46 1.37 -0.90 -0.28
N VAL A 47 1.96 -0.14 0.65
CA VAL A 47 2.36 -0.67 1.97
C VAL A 47 1.14 -1.07 2.79
N CYS A 48 0.15 -0.18 2.89
CA CYS A 48 -1.09 -0.46 3.62
C CYS A 48 -1.83 -1.68 3.05
N LEU A 49 -1.88 -1.81 1.72
CA LEU A 49 -2.44 -3.00 1.07
C LEU A 49 -1.62 -4.26 1.37
N GLY A 50 -0.29 -4.15 1.39
CA GLY A 50 0.59 -5.26 1.75
C GLY A 50 0.39 -5.73 3.19
N GLU A 51 0.30 -4.81 4.15
CA GLU A 51 -0.01 -5.10 5.55
C GLU A 51 -1.36 -5.83 5.67
N LEU A 52 -2.41 -5.27 5.07
CA LEU A 52 -3.75 -5.86 5.08
C LEU A 52 -3.75 -7.27 4.48
N LEU A 53 -3.08 -7.47 3.34
CA LEU A 53 -2.98 -8.78 2.68
C LEU A 53 -2.27 -9.80 3.58
N CYS A 54 -1.18 -9.41 4.26
CA CYS A 54 -0.52 -10.26 5.22
C CYS A 54 -1.44 -10.59 6.42
N GLU A 55 -2.15 -9.60 6.97
CA GLU A 55 -3.08 -9.79 8.09
C GLU A 55 -4.22 -10.77 7.76
N ILE A 56 -4.74 -10.74 6.53
CA ILE A 56 -5.81 -11.65 6.08
C ILE A 56 -5.27 -12.98 5.51
N GLY A 57 -3.98 -13.27 5.65
CA GLY A 57 -3.38 -14.55 5.27
C GLY A 57 -3.06 -14.72 3.77
N LEU A 58 -2.90 -13.60 3.04
CA LEU A 58 -2.57 -13.54 1.62
C LEU A 58 -1.20 -12.87 1.33
N PRO A 59 -0.10 -13.25 2.01
CA PRO A 59 1.22 -12.60 1.82
C PRO A 59 1.77 -12.75 0.40
N HIS A 60 1.39 -13.83 -0.30
CA HIS A 60 1.79 -14.08 -1.69
C HIS A 60 1.23 -13.02 -2.66
N GLU A 61 0.07 -12.42 -2.36
CA GLU A 61 -0.49 -11.31 -3.13
C GLU A 61 0.20 -9.98 -2.78
N ALA A 62 0.63 -9.81 -1.51
CA ALA A 62 1.33 -8.61 -1.05
C ALA A 62 2.72 -8.47 -1.71
N LYS A 63 3.44 -9.58 -1.83
CA LYS A 63 4.84 -9.62 -2.30
C LYS A 63 5.11 -8.86 -3.61
N PRO A 64 4.41 -9.12 -4.73
CA PRO A 64 4.67 -8.40 -5.98
C PRO A 64 4.37 -6.90 -5.87
N ILE A 65 3.37 -6.50 -5.07
CA ILE A 65 3.01 -5.10 -4.84
C ILE A 65 4.15 -4.39 -4.10
N LEU A 66 4.61 -4.99 -3.00
CA LEU A 66 5.69 -4.49 -2.16
C LEU A 66 7.04 -4.44 -2.89
N GLN A 67 7.37 -5.45 -3.69
CA GLN A 67 8.59 -5.43 -4.51
C GLN A 67 8.57 -4.32 -5.56
N LYS A 68 7.42 -4.04 -6.16
CA LYS A 68 7.28 -3.00 -7.17
C LYS A 68 7.58 -1.62 -6.60
N ILE A 69 7.18 -1.32 -5.36
CA ILE A 69 7.37 0.01 -4.80
C ILE A 69 8.80 0.31 -4.37
N LEU A 70 9.63 -0.71 -4.14
CA LEU A 70 11.06 -0.54 -3.81
C LEU A 70 11.84 0.21 -4.90
N LYS A 71 11.38 0.18 -6.16
CA LYS A 71 12.01 0.94 -7.25
C LYS A 71 11.85 2.46 -7.11
N TYR A 72 10.92 2.91 -6.27
CA TYR A 72 10.69 4.33 -5.97
C TYR A 72 11.42 4.79 -4.71
N LYS A 73 12.25 3.94 -4.10
CA LYS A 73 13.02 4.31 -2.91
C LYS A 73 13.95 5.47 -3.22
N SER A 74 13.66 6.60 -2.58
CA SER A 74 14.45 7.83 -2.63
C SER A 74 14.41 8.51 -1.28
N ASN A 75 15.54 9.08 -0.86
CA ASN A 75 15.67 9.75 0.44
C ASN A 75 14.88 11.07 0.50
N ASP A 76 14.45 11.62 -0.64
CA ASP A 76 13.77 12.92 -0.69
C ASP A 76 12.25 12.82 -0.49
N LEU A 77 11.70 11.61 -0.36
CA LEU A 77 10.26 11.39 -0.27
C LEU A 77 9.71 11.36 1.15
N GLY A 78 10.57 11.22 2.18
CA GLY A 78 10.13 11.09 3.57
C GLY A 78 9.26 9.86 3.83
N LEU A 79 9.59 8.75 3.16
CA LEU A 79 8.85 7.47 3.19
C LEU A 79 9.68 6.36 3.86
N GLU A 80 10.55 6.72 4.80
CA GLU A 80 11.46 5.79 5.47
C GLU A 80 10.67 4.66 6.16
N TYR A 81 9.59 5.02 6.84
CA TYR A 81 8.70 4.08 7.51
C TYR A 81 8.12 3.05 6.53
N GLU A 82 7.58 3.51 5.40
CA GLU A 82 6.98 2.66 4.37
C GLU A 82 8.01 1.68 3.79
N PHE A 83 9.24 2.12 3.56
CA PHE A 83 10.30 1.25 3.03
C PHE A 83 10.86 0.28 4.08
N GLU A 84 10.95 0.68 5.35
CA GLU A 84 11.28 -0.21 6.45
C GLU A 84 10.21 -1.30 6.61
N LYS A 85 8.93 -0.90 6.61
CA LYS A 85 7.81 -1.83 6.73
C LYS A 85 7.72 -2.78 5.54
N THR A 86 7.92 -2.27 4.32
CA THR A 86 8.04 -3.09 3.10
C THR A 86 9.12 -4.17 3.26
N SER A 87 10.27 -3.80 3.82
CA SER A 87 11.38 -4.74 4.02
C SER A 87 11.07 -5.81 5.07
N GLU A 88 10.38 -5.43 6.15
CA GLU A 88 9.88 -6.35 7.19
C GLU A 88 8.92 -7.39 6.60
N LEU A 89 7.89 -6.94 5.87
CA LEU A 89 6.86 -7.79 5.27
C LEU A 89 7.42 -8.75 4.22
N LEU A 90 8.43 -8.32 3.45
CA LEU A 90 9.09 -9.18 2.47
C LEU A 90 10.05 -10.20 3.11
N SER A 91 10.49 -9.96 4.35
CA SER A 91 11.40 -10.85 5.08
C SER A 91 10.66 -11.94 5.87
N THR A 92 9.34 -11.82 6.04
CA THR A 92 8.50 -12.76 6.82
C THR A 92 8.14 -14.05 6.06
N ASP A 93 8.62 -14.19 4.82
CA ASP A 93 8.37 -15.31 3.89
C ASP A 93 9.44 -16.44 3.96
N ASN A 94 10.23 -16.52 5.03
CA ASN A 94 11.30 -17.53 5.24
C ASN A 94 10.93 -18.59 6.29
#